data_AF-A0A7K0M2L3-F1
#
_entry.id   AF-A0A7K0M2L3-F1
#
_cell.length_a   1.000
_cell.length_b   1.000
_cell.length_c   1.000
_cell.angle_alpha   90.00
_cell.angle_beta   90.00
_cell.angle_gamma   90.00
#
_symmetry.space_group_name_H-M   'P 1'
#
loop_
_entity.id
_entity.type
_entity.pdbx_description
1 polymer ?
#
loop_
_entity_poly.entity_id
_entity_poly.type
_entity_poly.pdbx_seq_one_letter_code
_entity_poly.pdbx_strand_id
1 'polypeptide(L)'
;MQTWTIIGESASANGGTGSNPMLALEDLAKVTGWQQKPEGWCRGTECIPASFIGEAAHASHLSAAKVGEALGAAVATDQKHRIAVIGTRVDASSALSSGQAPEVSLLGVDGVQHGLFDGAEGKTMVVAFSSWCGCRYDLPGWNALKNELAGSSFNVVAVAIDESLADVLPWAEDIDYPVLVDTDRRFADTYGLTNVPTVFWLDEQRRIVRQPSAEFSDDQFTEIHGVASGPHLDAVRNWVLNEELPSVEDQPTAQIGELTAAQRQARTEFRLALELHRLGFLEAARARVALADQLAPDDFTIWRAGMKLIGEDPFGAEFFDRYTEWQQRHGGPLQVLESE
;
A
#
# COMPACT_ATOMS: atom_id res chain seq x y z
N MET A 1 -25.18 -21.93 12.78
CA MET A 1 -24.54 -20.65 13.14
C MET A 1 -23.59 -20.28 12.02
N GLN A 2 -23.54 -19.02 11.59
CA GLN A 2 -22.59 -18.59 10.56
C GLN A 2 -21.16 -18.67 11.13
N THR A 3 -20.24 -19.14 10.30
CA THR A 3 -18.83 -19.31 10.66
C THR A 3 -18.10 -17.98 10.45
N TRP A 4 -17.14 -17.68 11.32
CA TRP A 4 -16.22 -16.57 11.12
C TRP A 4 -15.31 -16.79 9.92
N THR A 5 -15.03 -15.72 9.20
CA THR A 5 -13.92 -15.63 8.25
C THR A 5 -12.86 -14.71 8.85
N ILE A 6 -11.63 -15.20 8.99
CA ILE A 6 -10.47 -14.41 9.39
C ILE A 6 -9.66 -14.12 8.14
N ILE A 7 -9.41 -12.85 7.87
CA ILE A 7 -8.64 -12.37 6.72
C ILE A 7 -7.34 -11.78 7.26
N GLY A 8 -6.21 -12.20 6.73
CA GLY A 8 -4.90 -11.66 7.05
C GLY A 8 -4.24 -11.02 5.84
N GLU A 9 -2.93 -10.86 5.89
CA GLU A 9 -2.14 -10.22 4.83
C GLU A 9 -2.18 -10.98 3.51
N SER A 10 -2.17 -12.32 3.54
CA SER A 10 -1.99 -13.12 2.31
C SER A 10 -3.16 -14.01 1.96
N ALA A 11 -4.04 -14.32 2.91
CA ALA A 11 -5.15 -15.24 2.71
C ALA A 11 -6.21 -15.11 3.80
N SER A 12 -7.29 -15.88 3.64
CA SER A 12 -8.31 -16.08 4.66
C SER A 12 -8.32 -17.50 5.23
N ALA A 13 -8.89 -17.64 6.43
CA ALA A 13 -9.08 -18.88 7.14
C ALA A 13 -10.44 -18.92 7.85
N ASN A 14 -10.86 -20.13 8.22
CA ASN A 14 -12.05 -20.35 9.02
C ASN A 14 -11.79 -19.91 10.47
N GLY A 15 -12.67 -19.08 11.04
CA GLY A 15 -12.56 -18.56 12.41
C GLY A 15 -13.44 -19.27 13.44
N GLY A 16 -14.07 -20.39 13.09
CA GLY A 16 -15.01 -21.14 13.91
C GLY A 16 -16.41 -20.51 14.04
N THR A 17 -17.30 -21.15 14.80
CA THR A 17 -18.71 -20.70 14.97
C THR A 17 -19.00 -20.04 16.32
N GLY A 18 -17.96 -19.83 17.15
CA GLY A 18 -18.07 -19.27 18.50
C GLY A 18 -18.42 -17.78 18.52
N SER A 19 -18.45 -17.18 19.71
CA SER A 19 -18.64 -15.73 19.86
C SER A 19 -17.46 -14.91 19.34
N ASN A 20 -16.26 -15.46 19.40
CA ASN A 20 -15.03 -14.80 18.95
C ASN A 20 -14.43 -15.53 17.73
N PRO A 21 -13.80 -14.78 16.79
CA PRO A 21 -13.03 -15.38 15.71
C PRO A 21 -11.76 -16.04 16.27
N MET A 22 -11.62 -17.35 16.06
CA MET A 22 -10.50 -18.16 16.52
C MET A 22 -9.70 -18.68 15.32
N LEU A 23 -8.43 -18.30 15.22
CA LEU A 23 -7.50 -18.80 14.22
C LEU A 23 -6.82 -20.07 14.74
N ALA A 24 -6.86 -21.15 13.96
CA ALA A 24 -6.01 -22.32 14.18
C ALA A 24 -4.56 -21.97 13.82
N LEU A 25 -3.60 -22.32 14.66
CA LEU A 25 -2.20 -21.90 14.44
C LEU A 25 -1.53 -22.57 13.24
N GLU A 26 -2.09 -23.68 12.75
CA GLU A 26 -1.70 -24.27 11.46
C GLU A 26 -1.98 -23.34 10.27
N ASP A 27 -2.96 -22.45 10.38
CA ASP A 27 -3.30 -21.43 9.37
C ASP A 27 -2.51 -20.12 9.57
N LEU A 28 -1.71 -19.97 10.63
CA LEU A 28 -1.01 -18.70 10.93
C LEU A 28 -0.14 -18.25 9.75
N ALA A 29 0.73 -19.13 9.26
CA ALA A 29 1.65 -18.80 8.17
C ALA A 29 0.91 -18.44 6.88
N LYS A 30 -0.21 -19.12 6.60
CA LYS A 30 -1.05 -18.84 5.44
C LYS A 30 -1.71 -17.47 5.54
N VAL A 31 -2.24 -17.12 6.70
CA VAL A 31 -3.03 -15.90 6.91
C VAL A 31 -2.12 -14.67 7.05
N THR A 32 -1.03 -14.77 7.81
CA THR A 32 -0.20 -13.61 8.19
C THR A 32 1.23 -13.64 7.61
N GLY A 33 1.65 -14.76 7.02
CA GLY A 33 3.04 -14.98 6.62
C GLY A 33 3.98 -15.33 7.77
N TRP A 34 3.49 -15.37 9.03
CA TRP A 34 4.28 -15.70 10.20
C TRP A 34 4.16 -17.18 10.55
N GLN A 35 5.30 -17.85 10.67
CA GLN A 35 5.36 -19.26 11.02
C GLN A 35 5.68 -19.44 12.50
N GLN A 36 4.92 -20.32 13.16
CA GLN A 36 5.21 -20.76 14.51
C GLN A 36 6.47 -21.67 14.52
N LYS A 37 7.45 -21.31 15.35
CA LYS A 37 8.70 -22.04 15.58
C LYS A 37 8.96 -22.19 17.08
N PRO A 38 9.88 -23.08 17.52
CA PRO A 38 10.22 -23.24 18.93
C PRO A 38 10.65 -21.92 19.61
N GLU A 39 11.40 -21.09 18.90
CA GLU A 39 11.93 -19.82 19.38
C GLU A 39 10.92 -18.66 19.38
N GLY A 40 9.75 -18.82 18.74
CA GLY A 40 8.74 -17.77 18.60
C GLY A 40 8.01 -17.81 17.27
N TRP A 41 7.49 -16.68 16.82
CA TRP A 41 6.88 -16.56 15.48
C TRP A 41 7.85 -15.87 14.54
N CYS A 42 8.08 -16.42 13.34
CA CYS A 42 9.08 -15.90 12.42
C CYS A 42 8.53 -15.69 10.99
N ARG A 43 9.04 -14.67 10.31
CA ARG A 43 8.79 -14.40 8.89
C ARG A 43 10.11 -13.98 8.23
N GLY A 44 10.60 -14.82 7.31
CA GLY A 44 11.95 -14.65 6.76
C GLY A 44 13.00 -14.71 7.86
N THR A 45 13.81 -13.65 7.99
CA THR A 45 14.83 -13.49 9.05
C THR A 45 14.30 -12.81 10.31
N GLU A 46 13.09 -12.23 10.28
CA GLU A 46 12.47 -11.59 11.45
C GLU A 46 11.83 -12.66 12.33
N CYS A 47 12.03 -12.56 13.64
CA CYS A 47 11.38 -13.42 14.63
C CYS A 47 10.92 -12.59 15.83
N ILE A 48 9.70 -12.83 16.29
CA ILE A 48 9.14 -12.34 17.55
C ILE A 48 9.38 -13.42 18.60
N PRO A 49 10.28 -13.22 19.58
CA PRO A 49 10.64 -14.25 20.55
C PRO A 49 9.45 -14.76 21.37
N ALA A 50 9.44 -16.07 21.65
CA ALA A 50 8.42 -16.72 22.46
C ALA A 50 8.25 -16.06 23.85
N SER A 51 9.32 -15.49 24.41
CA SER A 51 9.30 -14.75 25.68
C SER A 51 8.44 -13.48 25.64
N PHE A 52 8.26 -12.86 24.47
CA PHE A 52 7.43 -11.66 24.32
C PHE A 52 5.96 -11.99 24.10
N ILE A 53 5.66 -13.10 23.42
CA ILE A 53 4.28 -13.50 23.08
C ILE A 53 3.69 -14.54 24.04
N GLY A 54 4.49 -15.05 24.98
CA GLY A 54 4.04 -15.91 26.06
C GLY A 54 3.30 -17.15 25.57
N GLU A 55 2.11 -17.41 26.13
CA GLU A 55 1.28 -18.57 25.76
C GLU A 55 0.93 -18.62 24.26
N ALA A 56 0.90 -17.48 23.57
CA ALA A 56 0.64 -17.44 22.13
C ALA A 56 1.72 -18.16 21.32
N ALA A 57 2.97 -18.26 21.82
CA ALA A 57 4.05 -18.96 21.14
C ALA A 57 3.74 -20.42 20.83
N HIS A 58 2.93 -21.08 21.67
CA HIS A 58 2.68 -22.54 21.62
C HIS A 58 1.19 -22.91 21.63
N ALA A 59 0.29 -21.94 21.51
CA ALA A 59 -1.13 -22.19 21.42
C ALA A 59 -1.48 -22.99 20.16
N SER A 60 -2.53 -23.82 20.21
CA SER A 60 -3.09 -24.48 19.03
C SER A 60 -4.15 -23.63 18.33
N HIS A 61 -4.83 -22.77 19.09
CA HIS A 61 -5.81 -21.79 18.60
C HIS A 61 -5.64 -20.47 19.36
N LEU A 62 -5.81 -19.36 18.67
CA LEU A 62 -5.81 -18.02 19.27
C LEU A 62 -6.95 -17.20 18.71
N SER A 63 -7.49 -16.27 19.51
CA SER A 63 -8.43 -15.29 18.97
C SER A 63 -7.70 -14.36 18.00
N ALA A 64 -8.40 -13.83 16.99
CA ALA A 64 -7.82 -12.86 16.07
C ALA A 64 -7.17 -11.66 16.81
N ALA A 65 -7.78 -11.21 17.91
CA ALA A 65 -7.23 -10.16 18.77
C ALA A 65 -5.89 -10.55 19.40
N LYS A 66 -5.72 -11.80 19.87
CA LYS A 66 -4.45 -12.28 20.44
C LYS A 66 -3.38 -12.48 19.38
N VAL A 67 -3.76 -12.85 18.17
CA VAL A 67 -2.84 -12.87 17.01
C VAL A 67 -2.38 -11.44 16.70
N GLY A 68 -3.30 -10.48 16.64
CA GLY A 68 -2.97 -9.06 16.45
C GLY A 68 -2.02 -8.52 17.52
N GLU A 69 -2.30 -8.76 18.80
CA GLU A 69 -1.44 -8.37 19.92
C GLU A 69 -0.02 -8.95 19.79
N ALA A 70 0.09 -10.25 19.52
CA ALA A 70 1.38 -10.92 19.34
C ALA A 70 2.18 -10.36 18.15
N LEU A 71 1.49 -9.96 17.07
CA LEU A 71 2.09 -9.35 15.89
C LEU A 71 2.25 -7.84 16.00
N GLY A 72 1.75 -7.17 17.04
CA GLY A 72 1.65 -5.70 17.06
C GLY A 72 0.77 -5.13 15.93
N ALA A 73 -0.11 -5.96 15.35
CA ALA A 73 -1.02 -5.59 14.28
C ALA A 73 -2.39 -5.16 14.83
N ALA A 74 -3.03 -4.23 14.14
CA ALA A 74 -4.41 -3.87 14.43
C ALA A 74 -5.37 -5.00 14.00
N VAL A 75 -6.57 -5.01 14.60
CA VAL A 75 -7.62 -5.99 14.27
C VAL A 75 -8.95 -5.26 14.15
N ALA A 76 -9.66 -5.49 13.05
CA ALA A 76 -11.03 -5.01 12.84
C ALA A 76 -11.99 -6.19 12.79
N THR A 77 -13.18 -6.06 13.40
CA THR A 77 -14.17 -7.13 13.41
C THR A 77 -15.57 -6.63 13.09
N ASP A 78 -16.29 -7.37 12.25
CA ASP A 78 -17.72 -7.24 12.04
C ASP A 78 -18.46 -8.44 12.61
N GLN A 79 -19.12 -8.25 13.76
CA GLN A 79 -19.85 -9.30 14.48
C GLN A 79 -21.10 -9.77 13.72
N LYS A 80 -21.77 -8.87 13.00
CA LYS A 80 -23.01 -9.17 12.28
C LYS A 80 -22.74 -10.11 11.12
N HIS A 81 -21.68 -9.85 10.36
CA HIS A 81 -21.31 -10.62 9.17
C HIS A 81 -20.22 -11.67 9.45
N ARG A 82 -19.73 -11.74 10.70
CA ARG A 82 -18.72 -12.70 11.18
C ARG A 82 -17.40 -12.60 10.39
N ILE A 83 -16.89 -11.38 10.22
CA ILE A 83 -15.62 -11.14 9.52
C ILE A 83 -14.62 -10.51 10.49
N ALA A 84 -13.40 -11.00 10.51
CA ALA A 84 -12.29 -10.39 11.23
C ALA A 84 -11.13 -10.16 10.27
N VAL A 85 -10.55 -8.96 10.32
CA VAL A 85 -9.35 -8.62 9.55
C VAL A 85 -8.21 -8.41 10.54
N ILE A 86 -7.12 -9.15 10.33
CA ILE A 86 -5.84 -8.93 11.00
C ILE A 86 -5.03 -8.03 10.07
N GLY A 87 -4.71 -6.84 10.57
CA GLY A 87 -3.95 -5.83 9.86
C GLY A 87 -2.54 -6.30 9.53
N THR A 88 -1.93 -5.57 8.62
CA THR A 88 -0.55 -5.80 8.21
C THR A 88 0.37 -5.37 9.37
N ARG A 89 1.31 -6.24 9.78
CA ARG A 89 2.30 -5.87 10.82
C ARG A 89 3.25 -4.76 10.34
N VAL A 90 3.35 -4.57 9.02
CA VAL A 90 4.49 -3.91 8.37
C VAL A 90 4.95 -2.67 9.13
N ASP A 91 6.15 -2.87 9.64
CA ASP A 91 7.05 -1.86 10.13
C ASP A 91 7.74 -1.28 8.90
N ALA A 92 7.15 -0.25 8.28
CA ALA A 92 7.77 0.47 7.17
C ALA A 92 9.18 0.96 7.58
N SER A 93 9.40 1.23 8.88
CA SER A 93 10.72 1.49 9.44
C SER A 93 11.70 0.33 9.22
N SER A 94 11.29 -0.93 9.39
CA SER A 94 12.14 -2.11 9.14
C SER A 94 12.46 -2.33 7.65
N ALA A 95 11.46 -2.22 6.78
CA ALA A 95 11.66 -2.34 5.33
C ALA A 95 12.64 -1.28 4.80
N LEU A 96 12.42 -0.01 5.19
CA LEU A 96 13.21 1.13 4.73
C LEU A 96 14.56 1.24 5.45
N SER A 97 14.67 0.83 6.72
CA SER A 97 15.94 0.82 7.47
C SER A 97 16.88 -0.32 7.08
N SER A 98 16.34 -1.45 6.61
CA SER A 98 17.16 -2.53 6.03
C SER A 98 17.75 -2.14 4.66
N GLY A 99 17.17 -1.12 4.02
CA GLY A 99 17.45 -0.70 2.65
C GLY A 99 16.86 -1.62 1.59
N GLN A 100 16.32 -2.80 1.93
CA GLN A 100 15.80 -3.79 0.99
C GLN A 100 14.29 -3.61 0.77
N ALA A 101 13.86 -3.46 -0.49
CA ALA A 101 12.44 -3.38 -0.81
C ALA A 101 11.73 -4.73 -0.53
N PRO A 102 10.62 -4.74 0.24
CA PRO A 102 9.86 -5.97 0.49
C PRO A 102 9.20 -6.50 -0.79
N GLU A 103 9.28 -7.81 -1.00
CA GLU A 103 8.54 -8.45 -2.09
C GLU A 103 7.04 -8.48 -1.79
N VAL A 104 6.20 -8.15 -2.78
CA VAL A 104 4.74 -8.22 -2.69
C VAL A 104 4.19 -8.89 -3.95
N SER A 105 3.36 -9.91 -3.78
CA SER A 105 2.63 -10.54 -4.89
C SER A 105 1.30 -9.82 -5.12
N LEU A 106 1.07 -9.38 -6.35
CA LEU A 106 -0.09 -8.61 -6.77
C LEU A 106 -0.68 -9.18 -8.07
N LEU A 107 -1.95 -8.87 -8.32
CA LEU A 107 -2.61 -9.28 -9.56
C LEU A 107 -2.24 -8.29 -10.68
N GLY A 108 -1.71 -8.78 -11.79
CA GLY A 108 -1.50 -7.99 -13.00
C GLY A 108 -2.80 -7.71 -13.73
N VAL A 109 -2.80 -6.68 -14.59
CA VAL A 109 -3.92 -6.42 -15.51
C VAL A 109 -4.16 -7.56 -16.52
N ASP A 110 -3.20 -8.47 -16.67
CA ASP A 110 -3.32 -9.73 -17.42
C ASP A 110 -4.10 -10.83 -16.66
N GLY A 111 -4.47 -10.58 -15.40
CA GLY A 111 -5.19 -11.52 -14.55
C GLY A 111 -4.31 -12.58 -13.89
N VAL A 112 -2.98 -12.44 -13.94
CA VAL A 112 -2.00 -13.37 -13.35
C VAL A 112 -1.36 -12.74 -12.10
N GLN A 113 -0.97 -13.56 -11.12
CA GLN A 113 -0.20 -13.08 -9.97
C GLN A 113 1.27 -12.87 -10.36
N HIS A 114 1.80 -11.69 -10.06
CA HIS A 114 3.19 -11.31 -10.26
C HIS A 114 3.78 -10.81 -8.95
N GLY A 115 5.03 -11.15 -8.69
CA GLY A 115 5.87 -10.42 -7.74
C GLY A 115 6.14 -9.00 -8.25
N LEU A 116 6.34 -8.06 -7.32
CA LEU A 116 6.69 -6.68 -7.65
C LEU A 116 8.00 -6.60 -8.46
N PHE A 117 8.89 -7.57 -8.28
CA PHE A 117 10.18 -7.64 -8.95
C PHE A 117 10.24 -8.66 -10.10
N ASP A 118 9.08 -9.20 -10.54
CA ASP A 118 9.03 -10.19 -11.62
C ASP A 118 9.49 -9.57 -12.94
N GLY A 119 10.42 -10.25 -13.62
CA GLY A 119 10.93 -9.84 -14.94
C GLY A 119 11.80 -8.57 -14.95
N ALA A 120 11.99 -7.91 -13.81
CA ALA A 120 12.83 -6.72 -13.70
C ALA A 120 14.28 -7.11 -13.37
N GLU A 121 15.17 -7.01 -14.37
CA GLU A 121 16.62 -7.01 -14.18
C GLU A 121 17.15 -5.58 -14.26
N GLY A 122 17.92 -5.15 -13.26
CA GLY A 122 18.51 -3.81 -13.22
C GLY A 122 17.74 -2.80 -12.37
N LYS A 123 17.93 -1.52 -12.66
CA LYS A 123 17.31 -0.38 -11.96
C LYS A 123 15.81 -0.39 -12.23
N THR A 124 15.01 -0.13 -11.20
CA THR A 124 13.54 -0.16 -11.32
C THR A 124 12.91 1.07 -10.67
N MET A 125 12.04 1.75 -11.41
CA MET A 125 11.16 2.78 -10.87
C MET A 125 9.78 2.18 -10.59
N VAL A 126 9.33 2.27 -9.33
CA VAL A 126 7.99 1.82 -8.93
C VAL A 126 7.07 3.03 -8.86
N VAL A 127 5.94 2.96 -9.56
CA VAL A 127 4.94 4.03 -9.66
C VAL A 127 3.63 3.56 -9.03
N ALA A 128 3.31 4.06 -7.84
CA ALA A 128 2.00 3.89 -7.22
C ALA A 128 1.02 4.92 -7.80
N PHE A 129 -0.11 4.47 -8.33
CA PHE A 129 -1.15 5.33 -8.91
C PHE A 129 -2.55 4.82 -8.57
N SER A 130 -3.58 5.52 -9.02
CA SER A 130 -4.94 4.97 -9.00
C SER A 130 -5.88 5.59 -10.05
N SER A 131 -6.91 4.83 -10.44
CA SER A 131 -8.01 5.29 -11.31
C SER A 131 -8.79 6.47 -10.73
N TRP A 132 -8.88 6.59 -9.40
CA TRP A 132 -9.56 7.70 -8.71
C TRP A 132 -8.69 8.95 -8.52
N CYS A 133 -7.48 8.97 -9.11
CA CYS A 133 -6.57 10.12 -9.06
C CYS A 133 -6.21 10.61 -10.48
N GLY A 134 -5.84 11.90 -10.59
CA GLY A 134 -5.35 12.47 -11.85
C GLY A 134 -4.07 11.79 -12.38
N CYS A 135 -3.27 11.20 -11.49
CA CYS A 135 -2.02 10.52 -11.87
C CYS A 135 -2.18 9.32 -12.82
N ARG A 136 -3.38 8.81 -13.03
CA ARG A 136 -3.62 7.83 -14.11
C ARG A 136 -3.24 8.37 -15.50
N TYR A 137 -3.23 9.70 -15.67
CA TYR A 137 -2.81 10.35 -16.91
C TYR A 137 -1.28 10.38 -17.08
N ASP A 138 -0.50 10.12 -16.03
CA ASP A 138 0.97 10.05 -16.09
C ASP A 138 1.51 8.75 -16.71
N LEU A 139 0.68 7.69 -16.81
CA LEU A 139 1.17 6.39 -17.28
C LEU A 139 1.86 6.45 -18.66
N PRO A 140 1.31 7.16 -19.67
CA PRO A 140 2.00 7.33 -20.95
C PRO A 140 3.34 8.09 -20.86
N GLY A 141 3.48 9.03 -19.93
CA GLY A 141 4.73 9.77 -19.74
C GLY A 141 5.83 8.89 -19.14
N TRP A 142 5.49 8.01 -18.19
CA TRP A 142 6.42 6.97 -17.72
C TRP A 142 6.81 6.00 -18.83
N ASN A 143 5.88 5.70 -19.74
CA ASN A 143 6.13 4.88 -20.92
C ASN A 143 7.15 5.55 -21.86
N ALA A 144 7.02 6.86 -22.07
CA ALA A 144 7.96 7.64 -22.85
C ALA A 144 9.37 7.63 -22.22
N LEU A 145 9.48 7.82 -20.90
CA LEU A 145 10.76 7.76 -20.19
C LEU A 145 11.42 6.38 -20.30
N LYS A 146 10.66 5.30 -20.13
CA LYS A 146 11.16 3.93 -20.30
C LYS A 146 11.68 3.71 -21.72
N ASN A 147 10.94 4.16 -22.74
CA ASN A 147 11.35 4.03 -24.14
C ASN A 147 12.59 4.85 -24.47
N GLU A 148 12.72 6.06 -23.91
CA GLU A 148 13.93 6.89 -24.02
C GLU A 148 15.16 6.15 -23.46
N LEU A 149 14.99 5.45 -22.34
CA LEU A 149 16.06 4.75 -21.62
C LEU A 149 16.20 3.27 -22.02
N ALA A 150 15.57 2.82 -23.10
CA ALA A 150 15.55 1.40 -23.51
C ALA A 150 16.93 0.80 -23.85
N GLY A 151 17.97 1.63 -24.02
CA GLY A 151 19.36 1.18 -24.16
C GLY A 151 20.05 0.80 -22.84
N SER A 152 19.38 1.05 -21.70
CA SER A 152 19.87 0.83 -20.34
C SER A 152 19.10 -0.29 -19.66
N SER A 153 19.64 -0.86 -18.58
CA SER A 153 18.92 -1.82 -17.72
C SER A 153 17.99 -1.09 -16.76
N PHE A 154 16.95 -0.44 -17.32
CA PHE A 154 15.96 0.35 -16.57
C PHE A 154 14.54 -0.19 -16.81
N ASN A 155 13.83 -0.41 -15.70
CA ASN A 155 12.46 -0.91 -15.69
C ASN A 155 11.53 0.10 -15.02
N VAL A 156 10.26 0.01 -15.40
CA VAL A 156 9.15 0.68 -14.71
C VAL A 156 8.15 -0.40 -14.32
N VAL A 157 7.58 -0.32 -13.12
CA VAL A 157 6.42 -1.10 -12.72
C VAL A 157 5.41 -0.15 -12.09
N ALA A 158 4.16 -0.19 -12.56
CA ALA A 158 3.09 0.59 -11.97
C ALA A 158 2.21 -0.30 -11.08
N VAL A 159 1.82 0.21 -9.92
CA VAL A 159 0.91 -0.46 -8.99
C VAL A 159 -0.30 0.44 -8.74
N ALA A 160 -1.46 0.00 -9.22
CA ALA A 160 -2.73 0.66 -9.00
C ALA A 160 -3.28 0.33 -7.61
N ILE A 161 -3.55 1.33 -6.78
CA ILE A 161 -4.21 1.17 -5.49
C ILE A 161 -5.73 1.29 -5.71
N ASP A 162 -6.34 0.22 -6.23
CA ASP A 162 -7.73 0.18 -6.70
C ASP A 162 -8.47 -1.07 -6.23
N GLU A 163 -9.80 -1.02 -6.19
CA GLU A 163 -10.66 -2.08 -5.68
C GLU A 163 -10.76 -3.28 -6.64
N SER A 164 -10.57 -3.04 -7.93
CA SER A 164 -10.75 -4.05 -8.98
C SER A 164 -9.87 -3.79 -10.19
N LEU A 165 -9.54 -4.86 -10.93
CA LEU A 165 -8.85 -4.77 -12.22
C LEU A 165 -9.67 -3.97 -13.23
N ALA A 166 -10.99 -4.11 -13.21
CA ALA A 166 -11.89 -3.47 -14.16
C ALA A 166 -11.76 -1.94 -14.17
N ASP A 167 -11.44 -1.34 -13.01
CA ASP A 167 -11.24 0.10 -12.88
C ASP A 167 -9.91 0.57 -13.48
N VAL A 168 -8.93 -0.33 -13.57
CA VAL A 168 -7.55 -0.05 -13.99
C VAL A 168 -7.34 -0.35 -15.47
N LEU A 169 -8.00 -1.40 -15.99
CA LEU A 169 -7.85 -1.86 -17.37
C LEU A 169 -7.92 -0.74 -18.43
N PRO A 170 -8.87 0.22 -18.38
CA PRO A 170 -8.94 1.30 -19.37
C PRO A 170 -7.70 2.20 -19.42
N TRP A 171 -6.91 2.25 -18.34
CA TRP A 171 -5.71 3.08 -18.22
C TRP A 171 -4.42 2.33 -18.58
N ALA A 172 -4.49 1.00 -18.71
CA ALA A 172 -3.34 0.15 -18.93
C ALA A 172 -3.22 -0.37 -20.38
N GLU A 173 -4.19 -0.07 -21.26
CA GLU A 173 -4.29 -0.65 -22.61
C GLU A 173 -3.05 -0.37 -23.49
N ASP A 174 -2.51 0.85 -23.42
CA ASP A 174 -1.36 1.30 -24.23
C ASP A 174 -0.04 1.36 -23.44
N ILE A 175 0.06 0.64 -22.32
CA ILE A 175 1.20 0.68 -21.41
C ILE A 175 2.13 -0.52 -21.65
N ASP A 176 3.42 -0.25 -21.91
CA ASP A 176 4.41 -1.26 -22.31
C ASP A 176 5.26 -1.82 -21.15
N TYR A 177 4.84 -1.57 -19.92
CA TYR A 177 5.47 -2.05 -18.70
C TYR A 177 4.44 -2.69 -17.77
N PRO A 178 4.87 -3.53 -16.79
CA PRO A 178 3.93 -4.20 -15.89
C PRO A 178 3.03 -3.23 -15.12
N VAL A 179 1.72 -3.47 -15.20
CA VAL A 179 0.69 -2.78 -14.39
C VAL A 179 0.05 -3.80 -13.46
N LEU A 180 0.29 -3.64 -12.17
CA LEU A 180 -0.22 -4.48 -11.09
C LEU A 180 -1.34 -3.76 -10.33
N VAL A 181 -2.19 -4.51 -9.62
CA VAL A 181 -3.34 -3.97 -8.89
C VAL A 181 -3.34 -4.45 -7.44
N ASP A 182 -3.26 -3.49 -6.52
CA ASP A 182 -3.34 -3.68 -5.08
C ASP A 182 -4.79 -3.58 -4.58
N THR A 183 -5.53 -4.68 -4.80
CA THR A 183 -6.94 -4.78 -4.40
C THR A 183 -7.16 -4.88 -2.90
N ASP A 184 -6.14 -5.28 -2.13
CA ASP A 184 -6.23 -5.55 -0.69
C ASP A 184 -5.46 -4.55 0.18
N ARG A 185 -4.91 -3.49 -0.43
CA ARG A 185 -4.03 -2.48 0.20
C ARG A 185 -2.73 -3.06 0.76
N ARG A 186 -2.30 -4.22 0.28
CA ARG A 186 -1.07 -4.90 0.75
C ARG A 186 0.17 -4.11 0.37
N PHE A 187 0.26 -3.64 -0.86
CA PHE A 187 1.39 -2.86 -1.34
C PHE A 187 1.40 -1.49 -0.65
N ALA A 188 0.26 -0.80 -0.62
CA ALA A 188 0.11 0.47 0.09
C ALA A 188 0.50 0.37 1.56
N ASP A 189 0.04 -0.67 2.26
CA ASP A 189 0.39 -0.93 3.65
C ASP A 189 1.88 -1.23 3.82
N THR A 190 2.43 -2.10 2.96
CA THR A 190 3.82 -2.57 3.06
C THR A 190 4.82 -1.45 2.83
N TYR A 191 4.52 -0.54 1.91
CA TYR A 191 5.37 0.61 1.61
C TYR A 191 4.97 1.85 2.40
N GLY A 192 3.99 1.77 3.30
CA GLY A 192 3.57 2.90 4.14
C GLY A 192 2.91 4.04 3.37
N LEU A 193 2.42 3.80 2.15
CA LEU A 193 1.88 4.84 1.27
C LEU A 193 0.58 5.40 1.82
N THR A 194 0.46 6.74 1.85
CA THR A 194 -0.74 7.46 2.29
C THR A 194 -1.37 8.30 1.19
N ASN A 195 -0.75 8.35 0.00
CA ASN A 195 -1.27 9.08 -1.15
C ASN A 195 -0.79 8.49 -2.48
N VAL A 196 -1.40 8.92 -3.58
CA VAL A 196 -0.94 8.71 -4.96
C VAL A 196 -0.99 10.04 -5.75
N PRO A 197 -0.09 10.23 -6.74
CA PRO A 197 0.97 9.32 -7.13
C PRO A 197 2.04 9.22 -6.06
N THR A 198 2.74 8.09 -6.03
CA THR A 198 3.98 7.97 -5.26
C THR A 198 4.99 7.16 -6.04
N VAL A 199 6.19 7.69 -6.18
CA VAL A 199 7.28 7.08 -6.96
C VAL A 199 8.49 6.85 -6.05
N PHE A 200 9.10 5.68 -6.18
CA PHE A 200 10.38 5.35 -5.52
C PHE A 200 11.25 4.50 -6.44
N TRP A 201 12.55 4.49 -6.15
CA TRP A 201 13.56 3.88 -7.01
C TRP A 201 14.28 2.75 -6.32
N LEU A 202 14.48 1.68 -7.07
CA LEU A 202 15.16 0.47 -6.66
C LEU A 202 16.42 0.27 -7.50
N ASP A 203 17.55 0.00 -6.84
CA ASP A 203 18.75 -0.44 -7.55
C ASP A 203 18.66 -1.91 -8.00
N GLU A 204 19.73 -2.39 -8.63
CA GLU A 204 19.83 -3.75 -9.18
C GLU A 204 19.81 -4.84 -8.09
N GLN A 205 20.02 -4.48 -6.82
CA GLN A 205 19.87 -5.36 -5.66
C GLN A 205 18.50 -5.18 -4.98
N ARG A 206 17.58 -4.43 -5.59
CA ARG A 206 16.25 -4.10 -5.09
C ARG A 206 16.30 -3.31 -3.79
N ARG A 207 17.35 -2.50 -3.60
CA ARG A 207 17.44 -1.58 -2.47
C ARG A 207 16.77 -0.26 -2.81
N ILE A 208 16.05 0.32 -1.86
CA ILE A 208 15.40 1.62 -2.04
C ILE A 208 16.47 2.70 -2.02
N VAL A 209 16.82 3.22 -3.20
CA VAL A 209 17.86 4.26 -3.38
C VAL A 209 17.28 5.67 -3.47
N ARG A 210 15.96 5.77 -3.66
CA ARG A 210 15.19 7.01 -3.52
C ARG A 210 13.88 6.72 -2.80
N GLN A 211 13.63 7.50 -1.75
CA GLN A 211 12.44 7.33 -0.91
C GLN A 211 11.14 7.64 -1.69
N PRO A 212 10.00 7.06 -1.28
CA PRO A 212 8.70 7.36 -1.87
C PRO A 212 8.34 8.85 -1.78
N SER A 213 7.98 9.45 -2.91
CA SER A 213 7.50 10.84 -2.97
C SER A 213 6.50 11.05 -4.10
N ALA A 214 5.79 12.19 -4.07
CA ALA A 214 4.86 12.55 -5.14
C ALA A 214 5.63 13.07 -6.35
N GLU A 215 5.60 12.32 -7.45
CA GLU A 215 6.33 12.62 -8.69
C GLU A 215 5.41 12.40 -9.88
N PHE A 216 5.67 13.14 -10.95
CA PHE A 216 4.79 13.23 -12.12
C PHE A 216 5.63 13.11 -13.40
N SER A 217 5.02 12.58 -14.44
CA SER A 217 5.68 12.36 -15.73
C SER A 217 5.44 13.49 -16.72
N ASP A 218 4.44 14.32 -16.45
CA ASP A 218 4.06 15.48 -17.23
C ASP A 218 3.66 16.65 -16.32
N ASP A 219 3.41 17.80 -16.94
CA ASP A 219 3.04 19.04 -16.24
C ASP A 219 1.55 19.39 -16.42
N GLN A 220 0.69 18.44 -16.80
CA GLN A 220 -0.73 18.70 -17.08
C GLN A 220 -1.47 19.27 -15.87
N PHE A 221 -1.09 18.86 -14.66
CA PHE A 221 -1.76 19.24 -13.42
C PHE A 221 -0.87 20.04 -12.46
N THR A 222 0.28 20.55 -12.92
CA THR A 222 1.25 21.26 -12.06
C THR A 222 0.63 22.45 -11.33
N GLU A 223 -0.36 23.14 -11.94
CA GLU A 223 -1.09 24.24 -11.27
C GLU A 223 -1.90 23.78 -10.04
N ILE A 224 -2.24 22.48 -9.94
CA ILE A 224 -3.04 21.90 -8.85
C ILE A 224 -2.14 21.32 -7.74
N HIS A 225 -1.11 20.57 -8.12
CA HIS A 225 -0.24 19.86 -7.17
C HIS A 225 1.11 20.54 -6.91
N GLY A 226 1.49 21.54 -7.70
CA GLY A 226 2.70 22.35 -7.49
C GLY A 226 4.03 21.63 -7.75
N VAL A 227 4.01 20.48 -8.43
CA VAL A 227 5.22 19.67 -8.69
C VAL A 227 5.52 19.65 -10.18
N ALA A 228 6.67 20.16 -10.59
CA ALA A 228 7.12 20.05 -11.97
C ALA A 228 7.74 18.66 -12.23
N SER A 229 7.44 18.07 -13.38
CA SER A 229 7.96 16.75 -13.78
C SER A 229 9.45 16.78 -14.15
N GLY A 230 9.91 17.87 -14.78
CA GLY A 230 11.27 18.01 -15.32
C GLY A 230 12.41 17.62 -14.35
N PRO A 231 12.48 18.19 -13.13
CA PRO A 231 13.52 17.84 -12.16
C PRO A 231 13.59 16.35 -11.84
N HIS A 232 12.44 15.68 -11.68
CA HIS A 232 12.39 14.25 -11.42
C HIS A 232 12.89 13.44 -12.60
N LEU A 233 12.40 13.75 -13.80
CA LEU A 233 12.79 13.05 -15.03
C LEU A 233 14.30 13.15 -15.28
N ASP A 234 14.89 14.33 -15.08
CA ASP A 234 16.34 14.54 -15.20
C ASP A 234 17.12 13.76 -14.14
N ALA A 235 16.60 13.69 -12.91
CA ALA A 235 17.21 12.89 -11.85
C ALA A 235 17.17 11.38 -12.20
N VAL A 236 16.08 10.87 -12.78
CA VAL A 236 16.02 9.47 -13.26
C VAL A 236 17.06 9.24 -14.36
N ARG A 237 17.17 10.15 -15.34
CA ARG A 237 18.16 10.05 -16.43
C ARG A 237 19.58 10.00 -15.89
N ASN A 238 19.94 10.90 -14.96
CA ASN A 238 21.27 10.93 -14.35
C ASN A 238 21.55 9.66 -13.55
N TRP A 239 20.59 9.17 -12.78
CA TRP A 239 20.75 7.93 -12.04
C TRP A 239 20.94 6.74 -12.98
N VAL A 240 20.14 6.63 -14.03
CA VAL A 240 20.19 5.49 -14.96
C VAL A 240 21.45 5.51 -15.82
N LEU A 241 21.80 6.65 -16.40
CA LEU A 241 22.88 6.78 -17.38
C LEU A 241 24.26 7.04 -16.75
N ASN A 242 24.31 7.76 -15.62
CA ASN A 242 25.55 8.22 -15.01
C ASN A 242 25.81 7.63 -13.61
N GLU A 243 24.90 6.80 -13.09
CA GLU A 243 24.95 6.26 -11.71
C GLU A 243 24.87 7.34 -10.61
N GLU A 244 24.39 8.54 -10.94
CA GLU A 244 24.30 9.66 -10.01
C GLU A 244 22.92 9.72 -9.35
N LEU A 245 22.87 9.51 -8.02
CA LEU A 245 21.67 9.71 -7.21
C LEU A 245 21.57 11.16 -6.74
N PRO A 246 20.35 11.72 -6.56
CA PRO A 246 20.15 12.97 -5.83
C PRO A 246 20.81 12.92 -4.46
N SER A 247 21.38 14.05 -4.01
CA SER A 247 22.00 14.12 -2.69
C SER A 247 20.96 13.79 -1.61
N VAL A 248 21.42 13.28 -0.45
CA VAL A 248 20.51 12.94 0.66
C VAL A 248 19.71 14.16 1.12
N GLU A 249 20.27 15.36 0.98
CA GLU A 249 19.62 16.64 1.32
C GLU A 249 18.52 17.00 0.30
N ASP A 250 18.71 16.63 -0.97
CA ASP A 250 17.73 16.82 -2.05
C ASP A 250 16.67 15.71 -2.09
N GLN A 251 16.87 14.62 -1.33
CA GLN A 251 15.90 13.55 -1.27
C GLN A 251 14.72 13.94 -0.37
N PRO A 252 13.48 13.62 -0.78
CA PRO A 252 12.29 13.83 0.04
C PRO A 252 12.49 13.26 1.44
N THR A 253 12.60 14.13 2.44
CA THR A 253 12.82 13.74 3.86
C THR A 253 11.54 13.26 4.52
N ALA A 254 10.51 12.91 3.75
CA ALA A 254 9.36 12.19 4.27
C ALA A 254 9.86 10.82 4.72
N GLN A 255 10.47 10.78 5.89
CA GLN A 255 10.58 9.57 6.68
C GLN A 255 9.16 9.06 6.73
N ILE A 256 8.92 7.92 6.09
CA ILE A 256 7.71 7.14 6.30
C ILE A 256 7.80 6.72 7.76
N GLY A 257 7.31 7.61 8.62
CA GLY A 257 7.35 7.43 10.05
C GLY A 257 6.56 6.18 10.41
N GLU A 258 6.93 5.56 11.51
CA GLU A 258 6.11 4.48 12.05
C GLU A 258 4.66 4.94 12.16
N LEU A 259 3.74 4.18 11.54
CA LEU A 259 2.33 4.47 11.63
C LEU A 259 1.92 4.54 13.11
N THR A 260 1.07 5.50 13.46
CA THR A 260 0.43 5.52 14.77
C THR A 260 -0.51 4.31 14.90
N ALA A 261 -0.86 3.95 16.14
CA ALA A 261 -1.85 2.90 16.38
C ALA A 261 -3.21 3.22 15.72
N ALA A 262 -3.59 4.50 15.67
CA ALA A 262 -4.81 4.95 14.99
C ALA A 262 -4.72 4.73 13.47
N GLN A 263 -3.61 5.06 12.83
CA GLN A 263 -3.40 4.82 11.39
C GLN A 263 -3.37 3.32 11.05
N ARG A 264 -2.74 2.48 11.90
CA ARG A 264 -2.81 1.01 11.73
C ARG A 264 -4.25 0.49 11.83
N GLN A 265 -5.01 1.01 12.80
CA GLN A 265 -6.43 0.66 12.92
C GLN A 265 -7.22 1.14 11.69
N ALA A 266 -6.99 2.37 11.22
CA ALA A 266 -7.66 2.94 10.05
C ALA A 266 -7.51 2.05 8.82
N ARG A 267 -6.27 1.64 8.50
CA ARG A 267 -5.96 0.74 7.38
C ARG A 267 -6.64 -0.62 7.54
N THR A 268 -6.68 -1.16 8.75
CA THR A 268 -7.36 -2.44 9.04
C THR A 268 -8.88 -2.34 8.89
N GLU A 269 -9.49 -1.23 9.33
CA GLU A 269 -10.91 -0.96 9.12
C GLU A 269 -11.24 -0.75 7.64
N PHE A 270 -10.36 -0.09 6.87
CA PHE A 270 -10.54 0.06 5.43
C PHE A 270 -10.47 -1.28 4.69
N ARG A 271 -9.55 -2.17 5.08
CA ARG A 271 -9.50 -3.55 4.55
C ARG A 271 -10.77 -4.35 4.89
N LEU A 272 -11.35 -4.15 6.08
CA LEU A 272 -12.67 -4.72 6.41
C LEU A 272 -13.78 -4.10 5.54
N ALA A 273 -13.71 -2.80 5.24
CA ALA A 273 -14.66 -2.14 4.33
C ALA A 273 -14.62 -2.74 2.92
N LEU A 274 -13.41 -2.98 2.38
CA LEU A 274 -13.21 -3.62 1.07
C LEU A 274 -13.88 -5.00 1.02
N GLU A 275 -13.67 -5.83 2.05
CA GLU A 275 -14.29 -7.16 2.10
C GLU A 275 -15.82 -7.08 2.21
N LEU A 276 -16.33 -6.22 3.10
CA LEU A 276 -17.78 -6.02 3.23
C LEU A 276 -18.39 -5.55 1.91
N HIS A 277 -17.72 -4.67 1.18
CA HIS A 277 -18.14 -4.21 -0.13
C HIS A 277 -18.17 -5.34 -1.16
N ARG A 278 -17.12 -6.17 -1.25
CA ARG A 278 -17.06 -7.34 -2.14
C ARG A 278 -18.19 -8.33 -1.89
N LEU A 279 -18.59 -8.50 -0.63
CA LEU A 279 -19.69 -9.37 -0.23
C LEU A 279 -21.09 -8.72 -0.39
N GLY A 280 -21.15 -7.47 -0.85
CA GLY A 280 -22.41 -6.73 -1.07
C GLY A 280 -23.01 -6.09 0.19
N PHE A 281 -22.28 -6.05 1.31
CA PHE A 281 -22.72 -5.42 2.55
C PHE A 281 -22.42 -3.92 2.57
N LEU A 282 -22.99 -3.19 1.60
CA LEU A 282 -22.62 -1.80 1.28
C LEU A 282 -22.76 -0.82 2.46
N GLU A 283 -23.84 -0.92 3.24
CA GLU A 283 -24.03 -0.06 4.42
C GLU A 283 -22.98 -0.32 5.51
N ALA A 284 -22.58 -1.59 5.68
CA ALA A 284 -21.53 -1.94 6.62
C ALA A 284 -20.17 -1.45 6.11
N ALA A 285 -19.89 -1.59 4.81
CA ALA A 285 -18.68 -1.05 4.19
C ALA A 285 -18.59 0.47 4.36
N ARG A 286 -19.67 1.22 4.10
CA ARG A 286 -19.74 2.68 4.30
C ARG A 286 -19.41 3.07 5.75
N ALA A 287 -19.97 2.37 6.72
CA ALA A 287 -19.67 2.62 8.13
C ALA A 287 -18.18 2.39 8.47
N ARG A 288 -17.55 1.40 7.85
CA ARG A 288 -16.11 1.11 8.03
C ARG A 288 -15.22 2.13 7.35
N VAL A 289 -15.57 2.60 6.15
CA VAL A 289 -14.87 3.72 5.48
C VAL A 289 -14.91 4.96 6.37
N ALA A 290 -16.08 5.33 6.90
CA ALA A 290 -16.21 6.49 7.78
C ALA A 290 -15.37 6.38 9.05
N LEU A 291 -15.29 5.18 9.65
CA LEU A 291 -14.43 4.95 10.82
C LEU A 291 -12.94 5.03 10.46
N ALA A 292 -12.52 4.42 9.35
CA ALA A 292 -11.15 4.50 8.87
C ALA A 292 -10.72 5.95 8.62
N ASP A 293 -11.60 6.72 7.97
CA ASP A 293 -11.39 8.13 7.70
C ASP A 293 -11.22 8.97 8.98
N GLN A 294 -12.07 8.75 9.99
CA GLN A 294 -11.94 9.42 11.29
C GLN A 294 -10.61 9.10 11.99
N LEU A 295 -10.08 7.89 11.82
CA LEU A 295 -8.84 7.44 12.45
C LEU A 295 -7.58 7.94 11.70
N ALA A 296 -7.68 8.22 10.41
CA ALA A 296 -6.57 8.69 9.57
C ALA A 296 -7.05 9.69 8.50
N PRO A 297 -7.44 10.91 8.89
CA PRO A 297 -8.09 11.88 8.01
C PRO A 297 -7.18 12.44 6.90
N ASP A 298 -5.87 12.19 6.99
CA ASP A 298 -4.87 12.66 6.02
C ASP A 298 -4.40 11.55 5.07
N ASP A 299 -4.95 10.33 5.17
CA ASP A 299 -4.59 9.20 4.30
C ASP A 299 -5.54 9.12 3.09
N PHE A 300 -5.07 9.61 1.94
CA PHE A 300 -5.83 9.65 0.69
C PHE A 300 -6.14 8.24 0.17
N THR A 301 -5.33 7.23 0.52
CA THR A 301 -5.63 5.82 0.19
C THR A 301 -6.81 5.26 0.98
N ILE A 302 -7.25 5.99 2.01
CA ILE A 302 -8.47 5.70 2.79
C ILE A 302 -9.60 6.62 2.36
N TRP A 303 -9.45 7.94 2.48
CA TRP A 303 -10.62 8.82 2.34
C TRP A 303 -11.00 9.06 0.88
N ARG A 304 -10.05 9.35 -0.02
CA ARG A 304 -10.34 9.55 -1.45
C ARG A 304 -10.70 8.25 -2.14
N ALA A 305 -9.96 7.18 -1.84
CA ALA A 305 -10.34 5.83 -2.30
C ALA A 305 -11.70 5.41 -1.74
N GLY A 306 -11.98 5.74 -0.48
CA GLY A 306 -13.23 5.50 0.21
C GLY A 306 -14.43 6.14 -0.49
N MET A 307 -14.29 7.37 -0.99
CA MET A 307 -15.33 8.04 -1.79
C MET A 307 -15.75 7.16 -2.97
N LYS A 308 -14.79 6.72 -3.80
CA LYS A 308 -15.09 5.82 -4.92
C LYS A 308 -15.75 4.52 -4.45
N LEU A 309 -15.22 3.89 -3.40
CA LEU A 309 -15.72 2.63 -2.85
C LEU A 309 -17.20 2.72 -2.40
N ILE A 310 -17.64 3.90 -1.94
CA ILE A 310 -19.01 4.11 -1.44
C ILE A 310 -19.90 4.87 -2.44
N GLY A 311 -19.45 5.03 -3.68
CA GLY A 311 -20.21 5.63 -4.78
C GLY A 311 -20.26 7.16 -4.78
N GLU A 312 -19.34 7.80 -4.09
CA GLU A 312 -19.10 9.25 -4.12
C GLU A 312 -18.07 9.59 -5.21
N ASP A 313 -18.04 10.85 -5.64
CA ASP A 313 -17.16 11.32 -6.73
C ASP A 313 -15.79 11.79 -6.21
N PRO A 314 -14.69 11.04 -6.45
CA PRO A 314 -13.34 11.43 -6.02
C PRO A 314 -12.75 12.60 -6.85
N PHE A 315 -13.51 13.17 -7.78
CA PHE A 315 -13.22 14.40 -8.52
C PHE A 315 -14.30 15.48 -8.33
N GLY A 316 -15.25 15.25 -7.42
CA GLY A 316 -16.36 16.16 -7.15
C GLY A 316 -15.98 17.32 -6.23
N ALA A 317 -16.93 18.24 -6.03
CA ALA A 317 -16.75 19.41 -5.16
C ALA A 317 -16.35 19.03 -3.73
N GLU A 318 -16.96 17.98 -3.16
CA GLU A 318 -16.66 17.51 -1.80
C GLU A 318 -15.18 17.10 -1.63
N PHE A 319 -14.59 16.48 -2.65
CA PHE A 319 -13.15 16.16 -2.65
C PHE A 319 -12.32 17.44 -2.62
N PHE A 320 -12.61 18.40 -3.49
CA PHE A 320 -11.82 19.63 -3.62
C PHE A 320 -11.95 20.57 -2.41
N ASP A 321 -13.13 20.62 -1.79
CA ASP A 321 -13.34 21.36 -0.54
C ASP A 321 -12.45 20.79 0.56
N ARG A 322 -12.48 19.47 0.78
CA ARG A 322 -11.63 18.79 1.76
C ARG A 322 -10.14 18.87 1.41
N TYR A 323 -9.78 18.75 0.13
CA TYR A 323 -8.40 18.88 -0.32
C TYR A 323 -7.86 20.28 -0.02
N THR A 324 -8.67 21.33 -0.23
CA THR A 324 -8.31 22.71 0.12
C THR A 324 -8.07 22.87 1.62
N GLU A 325 -8.93 22.29 2.46
CA GLU A 325 -8.73 22.28 3.92
C GLU A 325 -7.45 21.52 4.32
N TRP A 326 -7.18 20.40 3.66
CA TRP A 326 -5.95 19.64 3.87
C TRP A 326 -4.71 20.46 3.50
N GLN A 327 -4.71 21.14 2.36
CA GLN A 327 -3.61 22.01 1.91
C GLN A 327 -3.36 23.14 2.91
N GLN A 328 -4.41 23.76 3.45
CA GLN A 328 -4.29 24.80 4.47
C GLN A 328 -3.64 24.29 5.77
N ARG A 329 -3.94 23.05 6.19
CA ARG A 329 -3.33 22.42 7.37
C ARG A 329 -1.87 22.05 7.15
N HIS A 330 -1.49 21.70 5.93
CA HIS A 330 -0.15 21.21 5.58
C HIS A 330 0.74 22.26 4.90
N GLY A 331 0.26 23.49 4.73
CA GLY A 331 1.07 24.62 4.26
C GLY A 331 1.32 24.67 2.75
N GLY A 332 0.51 23.99 1.93
CA GLY A 332 0.66 24.01 0.47
C GLY A 332 0.04 22.80 -0.23
N PRO A 333 0.22 22.67 -1.57
CA PRO A 333 -0.10 21.43 -2.29
C PRO A 333 0.82 20.28 -1.87
N LEU A 334 0.81 19.15 -2.57
CA LEU A 334 1.71 18.03 -2.27
C LEU A 334 3.16 18.55 -2.24
N GLN A 335 3.74 18.63 -1.04
CA GLN A 335 5.05 19.25 -0.87
C GLN A 335 6.11 18.45 -1.61
N VAL A 336 6.73 19.07 -2.62
CA VAL A 336 8.13 18.82 -2.96
C VAL A 336 8.90 19.71 -2.00
N LEU A 337 9.78 19.12 -1.20
CA LEU A 337 10.71 19.91 -0.41
C LEU A 337 11.64 20.62 -1.41
N GLU A 338 11.39 21.91 -1.66
CA GLU A 338 12.36 22.76 -2.33
C GLU A 338 13.56 22.92 -1.38
N SER A 339 14.72 22.45 -1.80
CA SER A 339 16.00 22.80 -1.19
C SER A 339 16.29 24.27 -1.50
N GLU A 340 16.42 25.12 -0.46
CA GLU A 340 16.98 26.47 -0.60
C GLU A 340 18.46 26.46 -0.99
#